data_AF-A0A816V0D2-F1
#
_entry.id   AF-A0A816V0D2-F1
#
_cell.length_a   1.000
_cell.length_b   1.000
_cell.length_c   1.000
_cell.angle_alpha   90.00
_cell.angle_beta   90.00
_cell.angle_gamma   90.00
#
_symmetry.space_group_name_H-M   'P 1'
#
loop_
_entity.id
_entity.type
_entity.pdbx_description
1 polymer ?
#
loop_
_entity_poly.entity_id
_entity_poly.type
_entity_poly.pdbx_seq_one_letter_code
_entity_poly.pdbx_strand_id
1 'polypeptide(L)'
;MHRICFGLLVFICLGITVECQGGGGGGSGGGGFSGGSHHSWSSSGSCKGSRCSSSTVITLSIIGKPSRSNAVFVQQDFQQNYELEKYDSSIFKSGHWKSQYLQYGRWHGPHRCSLVFNGHSMSIKGSGSDDIGTFTLDGVYASQTQRIGLTKTYQRGTGNLSENLGHQVTIQLKWYPENNQFEGKWYVQTAKYHGDDKFVLKFDGQHIETVYEKL
;
A
#
# COMPACT_ATOMS: atom_id res chain seq x y z
N MET A 1 -9.59 -5.28 -51.61
CA MET A 1 -8.98 -4.56 -50.46
C MET A 1 -10.04 -4.35 -49.39
N HIS A 2 -10.11 -5.23 -48.39
CA HIS A 2 -10.99 -5.08 -47.23
C HIS A 2 -10.15 -5.31 -45.97
N ARG A 3 -10.12 -4.31 -45.09
CA ARG A 3 -9.40 -4.36 -43.81
C ARG A 3 -10.34 -4.93 -42.74
N ILE A 4 -9.90 -6.00 -42.11
CA ILE A 4 -10.55 -6.60 -40.93
C ILE A 4 -9.94 -5.93 -39.69
N CYS A 5 -10.77 -5.24 -38.90
CA CYS A 5 -10.38 -4.73 -37.57
C CYS A 5 -10.50 -5.86 -36.54
N PHE A 6 -9.40 -6.22 -35.89
CA PHE A 6 -9.38 -7.06 -34.68
C PHE A 6 -9.61 -6.17 -33.46
N GLY A 7 -10.77 -6.30 -32.81
CA GLY A 7 -11.00 -5.81 -31.46
C GLY A 7 -10.54 -6.84 -30.44
N LEU A 8 -9.39 -6.61 -29.81
CA LEU A 8 -8.89 -7.42 -28.70
C LEU A 8 -9.63 -7.00 -27.42
N LEU A 9 -10.58 -7.83 -26.96
CA LEU A 9 -11.27 -7.64 -25.69
C LEU A 9 -10.42 -8.26 -24.57
N VAL A 10 -9.77 -7.42 -23.76
CA VAL A 10 -8.99 -7.86 -22.60
C VAL A 10 -9.95 -8.16 -21.44
N PHE A 11 -10.10 -9.43 -21.10
CA PHE A 11 -10.79 -9.87 -19.89
C PHE A 11 -9.87 -9.67 -18.67
N ILE A 12 -10.17 -8.69 -17.83
CA ILE A 12 -9.54 -8.54 -16.51
C ILE A 12 -10.23 -9.52 -15.56
N CYS A 13 -9.58 -10.66 -15.27
CA CYS A 13 -9.99 -11.55 -14.19
C CYS A 13 -9.63 -10.92 -12.84
N LEU A 14 -10.62 -10.34 -12.15
CA LEU A 14 -10.55 -10.04 -10.72
C LEU A 14 -10.74 -11.35 -9.94
N GLY A 15 -9.64 -11.90 -9.42
CA GLY A 15 -9.69 -12.99 -8.45
C GLY A 15 -10.26 -12.47 -7.12
N ILE A 16 -11.48 -12.88 -6.79
CA ILE A 16 -12.10 -12.68 -5.47
C ILE A 16 -11.94 -13.99 -4.71
N THR A 17 -11.18 -13.98 -3.62
CA THR A 17 -11.22 -15.06 -2.62
C THR A 17 -12.35 -14.74 -1.65
N VAL A 18 -13.40 -15.57 -1.62
CA VAL A 18 -14.50 -15.47 -0.68
C VAL A 18 -14.29 -16.54 0.40
N GLU A 19 -14.05 -16.14 1.64
CA GLU A 19 -14.20 -17.03 2.79
C GLU A 19 -15.66 -17.01 3.24
N CYS A 20 -16.40 -18.08 2.93
CA CYS A 20 -17.74 -18.30 3.45
C CYS A 20 -17.67 -19.08 4.77
N GLN A 21 -17.98 -18.44 5.90
CA GLN A 21 -18.38 -19.18 7.10
C GLN A 21 -19.86 -19.56 6.96
N GLY A 22 -20.12 -20.85 6.75
CA GLY A 22 -21.46 -21.40 6.60
C GLY A 22 -22.20 -21.51 7.93
N GLY A 23 -23.29 -20.76 8.08
CA GLY A 23 -24.33 -20.99 9.09
C GLY A 23 -25.61 -21.47 8.41
N GLY A 24 -26.02 -22.71 8.68
CA GLY A 24 -27.24 -23.31 8.13
C GLY A 24 -28.51 -22.81 8.82
N GLY A 25 -29.62 -22.77 8.07
CA GLY A 25 -30.96 -22.52 8.61
C GLY A 25 -32.02 -22.42 7.51
N GLY A 26 -32.95 -23.37 7.47
CA GLY A 26 -34.04 -23.47 6.50
C GLY A 26 -35.25 -22.57 6.83
N GLY A 27 -36.14 -22.41 5.84
CA GLY A 27 -37.44 -21.73 5.99
C GLY A 27 -38.04 -21.32 4.64
N SER A 28 -39.36 -21.38 4.52
CA SER A 28 -40.17 -21.35 3.29
C SER A 28 -41.41 -20.44 3.41
N GLY A 29 -41.87 -19.85 2.28
CA GLY A 29 -43.11 -19.05 2.11
C GLY A 29 -42.83 -17.63 1.57
N GLY A 30 -43.59 -16.95 0.68
CA GLY A 30 -44.85 -17.17 -0.05
C GLY A 30 -45.60 -15.81 -0.23
N GLY A 31 -45.87 -15.37 -1.49
CA GLY A 31 -46.76 -14.24 -1.91
C GLY A 31 -46.14 -12.81 -1.88
N GLY A 32 -46.46 -11.77 -2.69
CA GLY A 32 -47.36 -11.47 -3.81
C GLY A 32 -47.37 -9.92 -4.06
N PHE A 33 -47.39 -9.47 -5.34
CA PHE A 33 -47.73 -8.17 -6.03
C PHE A 33 -47.78 -6.80 -5.26
N SER A 34 -47.54 -5.57 -5.77
CA SER A 34 -47.61 -4.90 -7.10
C SER A 34 -47.16 -3.40 -7.02
N GLY A 35 -46.64 -2.80 -8.12
CA GLY A 35 -46.89 -1.40 -8.57
C GLY A 35 -45.95 -0.23 -8.18
N GLY A 36 -45.49 0.56 -9.18
CA GLY A 36 -45.21 2.01 -9.05
C GLY A 36 -43.78 2.51 -9.36
N SER A 37 -43.61 3.17 -10.51
CA SER A 37 -42.35 3.65 -11.10
C SER A 37 -41.86 5.02 -10.59
N HIS A 38 -40.54 5.20 -10.38
CA HIS A 38 -39.81 6.46 -10.57
C HIS A 38 -38.32 6.14 -10.82
N HIS A 39 -37.77 6.64 -11.93
CA HIS A 39 -36.42 6.33 -12.41
C HIS A 39 -35.33 7.14 -11.68
N SER A 40 -34.38 6.43 -11.06
CA SER A 40 -33.03 6.92 -10.76
C SER A 40 -32.03 5.79 -11.07
N TRP A 41 -31.09 6.03 -11.99
CA TRP A 41 -30.04 5.05 -12.31
C TRP A 41 -28.97 5.09 -11.23
N SER A 42 -29.18 4.26 -10.20
CA SER A 42 -28.12 3.70 -9.38
C SER A 42 -28.05 2.22 -9.71
N SER A 43 -26.88 1.71 -10.12
CA SER A 43 -26.69 0.27 -10.29
C SER A 43 -26.54 -0.38 -8.91
N SER A 44 -27.66 -0.46 -8.19
CA SER A 44 -27.81 -1.23 -6.96
C SER A 44 -28.45 -2.57 -7.33
N GLY A 45 -27.64 -3.63 -7.38
CA GLY A 45 -28.15 -4.99 -7.49
C GLY A 45 -28.82 -5.39 -6.19
N SER A 46 -30.12 -5.11 -6.05
CA SER A 46 -30.92 -5.56 -4.91
C SER A 46 -31.35 -7.01 -5.13
N CYS A 47 -30.73 -7.94 -4.42
CA CYS A 47 -31.26 -9.28 -4.25
C CYS A 47 -32.54 -9.18 -3.38
N LYS A 48 -33.71 -9.19 -4.03
CA LYS A 48 -34.99 -9.37 -3.33
C LYS A 48 -35.36 -10.84 -3.37
N GLY A 49 -35.07 -11.54 -2.28
CA GLY A 49 -35.58 -12.87 -1.97
C GLY A 49 -35.57 -13.06 -0.46
N SER A 50 -36.54 -13.79 0.09
CA SER A 50 -36.75 -14.01 1.53
C SER A 50 -35.67 -14.87 2.23
N ARG A 51 -34.44 -14.87 1.69
CA ARG A 51 -33.23 -15.48 2.28
C ARG A 51 -32.02 -14.54 2.23
N CYS A 52 -32.24 -13.23 2.15
CA CYS A 52 -31.17 -12.26 2.31
C CYS A 52 -30.90 -12.05 3.80
N SER A 53 -29.87 -12.74 4.32
CA SER A 53 -29.24 -12.38 5.59
C SER A 53 -28.86 -10.90 5.54
N SER A 54 -29.17 -10.19 6.62
CA SER A 54 -29.00 -8.75 6.83
C SER A 54 -27.83 -8.17 6.05
N SER A 55 -28.16 -7.33 5.06
CA SER A 55 -27.33 -6.32 4.41
C SER A 55 -25.86 -6.33 4.81
N THR A 56 -25.06 -7.21 4.20
CA THR A 56 -23.63 -6.96 4.13
C THR A 56 -23.45 -5.78 3.19
N VAL A 57 -23.34 -4.58 3.77
CA VAL A 57 -22.82 -3.42 3.06
C VAL A 57 -21.36 -3.74 2.76
N ILE A 58 -21.09 -4.24 1.56
CA ILE A 58 -19.73 -4.32 1.05
C ILE A 58 -19.33 -2.88 0.74
N THR A 59 -18.75 -2.21 1.73
CA THR A 59 -18.05 -0.96 1.49
C THR A 59 -16.79 -1.32 0.72
N LEU A 60 -16.89 -1.35 -0.62
CA LEU A 60 -15.75 -1.33 -1.53
C LEU A 60 -15.04 0.02 -1.36
N SER A 61 -14.23 0.13 -0.30
CA SER A 61 -13.23 1.17 -0.22
C SER A 61 -12.17 0.82 -1.26
N ILE A 62 -12.35 1.34 -2.48
CA ILE A 62 -11.28 1.50 -3.47
C ILE A 62 -10.38 2.64 -2.98
N ILE A 63 -9.88 2.50 -1.76
CA ILE A 63 -8.82 3.33 -1.22
C ILE A 63 -7.55 2.70 -1.80
N GLY A 64 -6.93 3.45 -2.71
CA GLY A 64 -5.81 3.05 -3.56
C GLY A 64 -4.94 1.92 -3.02
N LYS A 65 -5.05 0.73 -3.61
CA LYS A 65 -4.17 -0.40 -3.32
C LYS A 65 -2.79 -0.12 -3.95
N PRO A 66 -1.67 -0.48 -3.28
CA PRO A 66 -0.33 -0.32 -3.82
C PRO A 66 -0.23 -0.98 -5.20
N SER A 67 0.19 -0.20 -6.20
CA SER A 67 0.27 -0.62 -7.60
C SER A 67 1.51 -1.48 -7.88
N ARG A 68 2.44 -1.57 -6.91
CA ARG A 68 3.70 -2.32 -7.02
C ARG A 68 3.92 -3.20 -5.80
N SER A 69 4.54 -4.36 -6.02
CA SER A 69 4.88 -5.29 -4.93
C SER A 69 6.25 -4.97 -4.34
N ASN A 70 6.26 -4.61 -3.06
CA ASN A 70 7.49 -4.41 -2.31
C ASN A 70 8.28 -5.72 -2.12
N ALA A 71 7.59 -6.85 -1.93
CA ALA A 71 8.24 -8.15 -1.79
C ALA A 71 9.01 -8.56 -3.06
N VAL A 72 8.44 -8.30 -4.24
CA VAL A 72 9.13 -8.57 -5.52
C VAL A 72 10.31 -7.61 -5.69
N PHE A 73 10.11 -6.32 -5.40
CA PHE A 73 11.15 -5.31 -5.57
C PHE A 73 12.41 -5.59 -4.76
N VAL A 74 12.28 -6.00 -3.49
CA VAL A 74 13.45 -6.25 -2.62
C VAL A 74 14.23 -7.50 -3.02
N GLN A 75 13.63 -8.43 -3.75
CA GLN A 75 14.30 -9.63 -4.25
C GLN A 75 14.87 -9.48 -5.67
N GLN A 76 14.59 -8.34 -6.33
CA GLN A 76 14.99 -8.13 -7.71
C GLN A 76 16.52 -8.03 -7.85
N ASP A 77 17.04 -8.59 -8.94
CA ASP A 77 18.47 -8.58 -9.32
C ASP A 77 19.38 -9.36 -8.35
N PHE A 78 18.81 -10.25 -7.52
CA PHE A 78 19.59 -11.17 -6.71
C PHE A 78 20.32 -12.17 -7.63
N GLN A 79 21.64 -11.99 -7.79
CA GLN A 79 22.52 -12.92 -8.47
C GLN A 79 23.15 -13.86 -7.44
N GLN A 80 23.01 -15.17 -7.62
CA GLN A 80 23.47 -16.20 -6.67
C GLN A 80 25.01 -16.37 -6.58
N ASN A 81 25.79 -15.63 -7.38
CA ASN A 81 27.20 -15.94 -7.64
C ASN A 81 28.19 -14.81 -7.33
N TYR A 82 28.00 -14.07 -6.22
CA TYR A 82 29.04 -13.16 -5.74
C TYR A 82 29.57 -13.68 -4.41
N GLU A 83 30.90 -13.76 -4.29
CA GLU A 83 31.59 -14.05 -3.03
C GLU A 83 30.96 -13.18 -1.93
N LEU A 84 30.67 -13.80 -0.78
CA LEU A 84 30.06 -13.18 0.39
C LEU A 84 30.94 -12.04 0.92
N GLU A 85 30.94 -10.89 0.24
CA GLU A 85 31.33 -9.63 0.84
C GLU A 85 30.31 -9.36 1.93
N LYS A 86 30.77 -9.61 3.16
CA LYS A 86 30.14 -9.34 4.46
C LYS A 86 29.00 -8.32 4.35
N TYR A 87 27.77 -8.81 4.23
CA TYR A 87 26.58 -7.98 4.15
C TYR A 87 26.55 -7.00 5.31
N ASP A 88 26.56 -5.72 5.00
CA ASP A 88 26.60 -4.68 6.03
C ASP A 88 25.21 -4.48 6.62
N SER A 89 24.89 -5.29 7.63
CA SER A 89 23.70 -5.11 8.46
C SER A 89 23.66 -3.74 9.14
N SER A 90 24.76 -2.97 9.14
CA SER A 90 24.77 -1.60 9.65
C SER A 90 23.91 -0.64 8.83
N ILE A 91 23.52 -0.96 7.58
CA ILE A 91 22.68 -0.05 6.77
C ILE A 91 21.26 0.06 7.35
N PHE A 92 20.69 -1.04 7.86
CA PHE A 92 19.29 -1.14 8.29
C PHE A 92 19.15 -0.82 9.78
N LYS A 93 19.21 0.47 10.11
CA LYS A 93 19.16 0.95 11.51
C LYS A 93 17.74 1.35 11.92
N SER A 94 17.28 0.76 13.02
CA SER A 94 16.10 1.26 13.73
C SER A 94 16.38 2.64 14.32
N GLY A 95 15.43 3.56 14.23
CA GLY A 95 15.59 4.93 14.70
C GLY A 95 14.80 5.96 13.90
N HIS A 96 15.25 7.22 13.97
CA HIS A 96 14.68 8.28 13.15
C HIS A 96 15.35 8.40 11.79
N TRP A 97 14.52 8.71 10.80
CA TRP A 97 14.91 8.89 9.41
C TRP A 97 14.30 10.20 8.90
N LYS A 98 15.05 10.89 8.04
CA LYS A 98 14.59 12.03 7.26
C LYS A 98 14.12 11.54 5.89
N SER A 99 12.88 11.83 5.54
CA SER A 99 12.29 11.57 4.24
C SER A 99 12.12 12.85 3.43
N GLN A 100 12.43 12.78 2.14
CA GLN A 100 12.12 13.81 1.15
C GLN A 100 11.47 13.16 -0.07
N TYR A 101 10.56 13.89 -0.72
CA TYR A 101 9.91 13.41 -1.92
C TYR A 101 9.69 14.55 -2.91
N LEU A 102 9.74 14.23 -4.21
CA LEU A 102 9.41 15.16 -5.27
C LEU A 102 7.93 15.03 -5.60
N GLN A 103 7.17 16.13 -5.59
CA GLN A 103 5.76 16.16 -5.99
C GLN A 103 5.49 17.50 -6.66
N TYR A 104 4.74 17.49 -7.77
CA TYR A 104 4.43 18.70 -8.56
C TYR A 104 5.67 19.53 -8.94
N GLY A 105 6.79 18.87 -9.23
CA GLY A 105 8.05 19.52 -9.60
C GLY A 105 8.80 20.19 -8.45
N ARG A 106 8.35 20.01 -7.20
CA ARG A 106 8.97 20.60 -6.00
C ARG A 106 9.38 19.52 -5.00
N TRP A 107 10.52 19.72 -4.35
CA TRP A 107 10.94 18.89 -3.22
C TRP A 107 10.19 19.26 -1.94
N HIS A 108 9.67 18.25 -1.28
CA HIS A 108 9.01 18.31 0.02
C HIS A 108 9.88 17.66 1.10
N GLY A 109 9.87 18.23 2.31
CA GLY A 109 10.72 17.82 3.43
C GLY A 109 12.05 18.59 3.54
N PRO A 110 13.00 18.12 4.39
CA PRO A 110 12.99 16.83 5.06
C PRO A 110 11.97 16.73 6.19
N HIS A 111 11.16 15.67 6.13
CA HIS A 111 10.21 15.29 7.18
C HIS A 111 10.79 14.14 8.00
N ARG A 112 10.53 14.10 9.31
CA ARG A 112 11.06 13.03 10.17
C ARG A 112 10.02 11.90 10.31
N CYS A 113 10.48 10.66 10.18
CA CYS A 113 9.73 9.45 10.49
C CYS A 113 10.55 8.50 11.36
N SER A 114 9.89 7.54 11.99
CA SER A 114 10.52 6.44 12.71
C SER A 114 10.46 5.16 11.88
N LEU A 115 11.52 4.36 11.93
CA LEU A 115 11.55 3.01 11.37
C LEU A 115 12.11 2.05 12.40
N VAL A 116 11.49 0.88 12.49
CA VAL A 116 11.91 -0.25 13.30
C VAL A 116 12.10 -1.43 12.37
N PHE A 117 13.34 -1.89 12.24
CA PHE A 117 13.72 -3.03 11.45
C PHE A 117 13.70 -4.29 12.31
N ASN A 118 13.04 -5.34 11.82
CA ASN A 118 13.04 -6.65 12.45
C ASN A 118 13.91 -7.61 11.64
N GLY A 119 15.08 -7.94 12.18
CA GLY A 119 16.04 -8.86 11.55
C GLY A 119 15.56 -10.30 11.36
N HIS A 120 14.58 -10.76 12.15
CA HIS A 120 14.07 -12.13 12.06
C HIS A 120 13.09 -12.30 10.90
N SER A 121 12.21 -11.32 10.71
CA SER A 121 11.17 -11.36 9.67
C SER A 121 11.51 -10.54 8.42
N MET A 122 12.66 -9.86 8.41
CA MET A 122 13.06 -8.92 7.37
C MET A 122 11.96 -7.88 7.06
N SER A 123 11.28 -7.44 8.13
CA SER A 123 10.15 -6.51 8.05
C SER A 123 10.49 -5.16 8.68
N ILE A 124 9.74 -4.14 8.27
CA ILE A 124 9.87 -2.77 8.75
C ILE A 124 8.51 -2.31 9.26
N LYS A 125 8.50 -1.67 10.42
CA LYS A 125 7.38 -0.88 10.93
C LYS A 125 7.80 0.57 11.12
N GLY A 126 6.88 1.50 11.00
CA GLY A 126 7.20 2.90 11.22
C GLY A 126 6.00 3.81 11.25
N SER A 127 6.25 5.08 11.53
CA SER A 127 5.23 6.13 11.48
C SER A 127 5.87 7.50 11.32
N GLY A 128 5.06 8.49 10.96
CA GLY A 128 5.53 9.87 10.82
C GLY A 128 4.41 10.80 10.39
N SER A 129 4.78 12.03 10.05
CA SER A 129 3.90 13.00 9.43
C SER A 129 4.67 13.82 8.40
N ASP A 130 3.97 14.28 7.37
CA ASP A 130 4.51 15.20 6.36
C ASP A 130 3.44 16.22 5.94
N ASP A 131 3.67 16.90 4.81
CA ASP A 131 2.77 17.92 4.27
C ASP A 131 1.37 17.37 3.91
N ILE A 132 1.26 16.08 3.62
CA ILE A 132 -0.02 15.43 3.29
C ILE A 132 -0.76 15.05 4.58
N GLY A 133 -0.07 14.45 5.54
CA GLY A 133 -0.65 14.16 6.84
C GLY A 133 0.11 13.12 7.65
N THR A 134 -0.52 12.62 8.71
CA THR A 134 0.04 11.58 9.56
C THR A 134 -0.12 10.21 8.90
N PHE A 135 0.89 9.35 9.06
CA PHE A 135 0.93 8.06 8.41
C PHE A 135 1.60 6.96 9.24
N THR A 136 1.33 5.73 8.84
CA THR A 136 2.06 4.52 9.27
C THR A 136 2.83 3.93 8.10
N LEU A 137 3.86 3.14 8.41
CA LEU A 137 4.70 2.45 7.45
C LEU A 137 4.75 0.95 7.75
N ASP A 138 4.47 0.16 6.73
CA ASP A 138 4.64 -1.29 6.71
C ASP A 138 5.56 -1.67 5.56
N GLY A 139 6.64 -2.39 5.82
CA GLY A 139 7.63 -2.67 4.80
C GLY A 139 8.37 -3.98 4.95
N VAL A 140 9.20 -4.23 3.94
CA VAL A 140 10.13 -5.35 3.85
C VAL A 140 11.47 -4.83 3.35
N TYR A 141 12.55 -5.51 3.71
CA TYR A 141 13.87 -5.22 3.20
C TYR A 141 14.65 -6.49 2.86
N ALA A 142 15.71 -6.34 2.10
CA ALA A 142 16.64 -7.41 1.81
C ALA A 142 18.06 -6.88 1.93
N SER A 143 18.84 -7.50 2.80
CA SER A 143 20.24 -7.15 3.03
C SER A 143 21.13 -7.50 1.85
N GLN A 144 20.75 -8.53 1.08
CA GLN A 144 21.49 -9.00 -0.08
C GLN A 144 21.43 -8.03 -1.25
N THR A 145 20.28 -7.41 -1.48
CA THR A 145 20.07 -6.46 -2.58
C THR A 145 20.21 -5.00 -2.12
N GLN A 146 20.33 -4.79 -0.81
CA GLN A 146 20.35 -3.48 -0.15
C GLN A 146 19.13 -2.61 -0.54
N ARG A 147 17.94 -3.24 -0.54
CA ARG A 147 16.69 -2.60 -0.93
C ARG A 147 15.68 -2.57 0.20
N ILE A 148 14.85 -1.53 0.21
CA ILE A 148 13.69 -1.40 1.07
C ILE A 148 12.44 -1.12 0.24
N GLY A 149 11.35 -1.79 0.58
CA GLY A 149 10.02 -1.53 0.06
C GLY A 149 9.07 -1.19 1.19
N LEU A 150 8.49 0.01 1.17
CA LEU A 150 7.57 0.51 2.19
C LEU A 150 6.18 0.75 1.61
N THR A 151 5.16 0.50 2.40
CA THR A 151 3.77 0.88 2.18
C THR A 151 3.44 1.93 3.22
N LYS A 152 3.22 3.14 2.76
CA LYS A 152 2.82 4.27 3.59
C LYS A 152 1.31 4.40 3.56
N THR A 153 0.67 4.36 4.72
CA THR A 153 -0.78 4.49 4.84
C THR A 153 -1.12 5.78 5.58
N TYR A 154 -1.75 6.73 4.89
CA TYR A 154 -2.19 7.97 5.52
C TYR A 154 -3.43 7.76 6.39
N GLN A 155 -3.45 8.44 7.53
CA GLN A 155 -4.62 8.51 8.41
C GLN A 155 -5.53 9.63 7.93
N ARG A 156 -6.74 9.27 7.46
CA ARG A 156 -7.74 10.23 6.98
C ARG A 156 -8.09 11.23 8.09
N GLY A 157 -8.24 12.51 7.74
CA GLY A 157 -8.59 13.58 8.67
C GLY A 157 -7.38 14.29 9.30
N THR A 158 -6.16 13.96 8.87
CA THR A 158 -4.93 14.65 9.29
C THR A 158 -4.31 15.42 8.12
N GLY A 159 -3.56 16.48 8.41
CA GLY A 159 -2.84 17.26 7.39
C GLY A 159 -3.74 17.91 6.35
N ASN A 160 -3.31 17.88 5.08
CA ASN A 160 -4.03 18.49 3.97
C ASN A 160 -5.21 17.62 3.54
N LEU A 161 -6.43 18.02 3.89
CA LEU A 161 -7.66 17.28 3.60
C LEU A 161 -7.97 17.12 2.10
N SER A 162 -7.41 17.98 1.24
CA SER A 162 -7.61 17.88 -0.21
C SER A 162 -6.75 16.78 -0.86
N GLU A 163 -5.61 16.45 -0.25
CA GLU A 163 -4.68 15.43 -0.74
C GLU A 163 -4.77 14.13 0.08
N ASN A 164 -4.99 14.24 1.39
CA ASN A 164 -5.08 13.10 2.29
C ASN A 164 -6.47 12.44 2.25
N LEU A 165 -6.62 11.55 1.28
CA LEU A 165 -7.82 10.73 1.13
C LEU A 165 -7.78 9.45 2.01
N GLY A 166 -6.78 9.30 2.88
CA GLY A 166 -6.49 8.07 3.62
C GLY A 166 -5.91 6.95 2.75
N HIS A 167 -5.23 7.31 1.67
CA HIS A 167 -4.72 6.38 0.66
C HIS A 167 -3.36 5.78 1.03
N GLN A 168 -2.96 4.75 0.28
CA GLN A 168 -1.65 4.13 0.42
C GLN A 168 -0.69 4.61 -0.66
N VAL A 169 0.58 4.74 -0.30
CA VAL A 169 1.70 5.07 -1.19
C VAL A 169 2.73 3.96 -1.11
N THR A 170 3.13 3.41 -2.25
CA THR A 170 4.24 2.45 -2.33
C THR A 170 5.55 3.20 -2.47
N ILE A 171 6.58 2.83 -1.73
CA ILE A 171 7.90 3.48 -1.78
C ILE A 171 8.94 2.37 -1.96
N GLN A 172 9.79 2.48 -2.99
CA GLN A 172 10.76 1.46 -3.37
C GLN A 172 12.13 2.11 -3.53
N LEU A 173 13.08 1.74 -2.67
CA LEU A 173 14.36 2.41 -2.54
C LEU A 173 15.53 1.41 -2.53
N LYS A 174 16.65 1.83 -3.08
CA LYS A 174 17.95 1.14 -3.05
C LYS A 174 18.94 1.97 -2.24
N TRP A 175 19.85 1.30 -1.54
CA TRP A 175 20.93 1.96 -0.84
C TRP A 175 21.93 2.61 -1.83
N TYR A 176 22.31 3.85 -1.53
CA TYR A 176 23.36 4.59 -2.24
C TYR A 176 24.48 4.94 -1.26
N PRO A 177 25.61 4.20 -1.27
CA PRO A 177 26.67 4.37 -0.28
C PRO A 177 27.36 5.73 -0.37
N GLU A 178 27.46 6.33 -1.55
CA GLU A 178 28.06 7.66 -1.78
C GLU A 178 27.39 8.75 -0.93
N ASN A 179 26.07 8.65 -0.77
CA ASN A 179 25.25 9.63 -0.07
C ASN A 179 24.84 9.18 1.34
N ASN A 180 25.17 7.93 1.70
CA ASN A 180 24.75 7.27 2.93
C ASN A 180 23.22 7.37 3.15
N GLN A 181 22.44 7.06 2.10
CA GLN A 181 20.98 7.16 2.11
C GLN A 181 20.34 6.14 1.15
N PHE A 182 19.03 5.94 1.31
CA PHE A 182 18.21 5.21 0.36
C PHE A 182 17.57 6.16 -0.64
N GLU A 183 17.58 5.78 -1.92
CA GLU A 183 17.00 6.56 -3.01
C GLU A 183 16.14 5.67 -3.91
N GLY A 184 15.10 6.25 -4.51
CA GLY A 184 14.24 5.55 -5.44
C GLY A 184 12.97 6.34 -5.72
N LYS A 185 11.83 5.66 -5.72
CA LYS A 185 10.55 6.27 -6.09
C LYS A 185 9.42 5.97 -5.12
N TRP A 186 8.49 6.90 -5.04
CA TRP A 186 7.16 6.67 -4.49
C TRP A 186 6.15 6.47 -5.63
N TYR A 187 5.05 5.78 -5.35
CA TYR A 187 3.95 5.50 -6.29
C TYR A 187 2.62 5.59 -5.56
N VAL A 188 1.67 6.32 -6.13
CA VAL A 188 0.30 6.39 -5.64
C VAL A 188 -0.68 6.10 -6.76
N GLN A 189 -1.74 5.39 -6.41
CA GLN A 189 -2.84 5.13 -7.32
C GLN A 189 -4.15 5.21 -6.56
N THR A 190 -4.91 6.28 -6.76
CA THR A 190 -6.27 6.46 -6.23
C THR A 190 -7.26 6.65 -7.37
N ALA A 191 -8.56 6.61 -7.09
CA ALA A 191 -9.58 6.93 -8.10
C ALA A 191 -9.47 8.34 -8.71
N LYS A 192 -8.79 9.28 -8.03
CA LYS A 192 -8.69 10.69 -8.44
C LYS A 192 -7.29 11.10 -8.91
N TYR A 193 -6.27 10.34 -8.56
CA TYR A 193 -4.89 10.74 -8.75
C TYR A 193 -3.98 9.52 -8.86
N HIS A 194 -3.14 9.53 -9.89
CA HIS A 194 -2.02 8.61 -10.09
C HIS A 194 -0.75 9.45 -10.18
N GLY A 195 0.33 8.99 -9.55
CA GLY A 195 1.61 9.69 -9.57
C GLY A 195 2.75 8.80 -9.12
N ASP A 196 3.94 9.11 -9.61
CA ASP A 196 5.19 8.56 -9.13
C ASP A 196 6.31 9.56 -9.34
N ASP A 197 7.21 9.63 -8.37
CA ASP A 197 8.41 10.46 -8.51
C ASP A 197 9.47 10.07 -7.47
N LYS A 198 10.57 10.82 -7.43
CA LYS A 198 11.73 10.58 -6.59
C LYS A 198 11.39 10.62 -5.09
N PHE A 199 12.03 9.73 -4.36
CA PHE A 199 11.98 9.66 -2.89
C PHE A 199 13.38 9.39 -2.34
N VAL A 200 13.70 10.06 -1.24
CA VAL A 200 14.98 9.92 -0.52
C VAL A 200 14.71 9.67 0.95
N LEU A 201 15.46 8.76 1.55
CA LEU A 201 15.35 8.39 2.96
C LEU A 201 16.75 8.28 3.58
N LYS A 202 17.04 9.15 4.55
CA LYS A 202 18.36 9.27 5.18
C LYS A 202 18.28 9.07 6.68
N PHE A 203 19.18 8.28 7.26
CA PHE A 203 19.20 8.04 8.69
C PHE A 203 19.55 9.34 9.44
N ASP A 204 18.77 9.69 10.45
CA ASP A 204 18.90 10.93 11.23
C ASP A 204 19.37 10.67 12.67
N GLY A 205 19.56 9.40 13.05
CA GLY A 205 20.01 9.01 14.38
C GLY A 205 18.87 8.77 15.37
N GLN A 206 19.24 8.61 16.64
CA GLN A 206 18.42 8.18 17.77
C GLN A 206 17.94 6.72 17.67
N HIS A 207 18.50 5.87 18.53
CA HIS A 207 18.01 4.53 18.78
C HIS A 207 16.67 4.67 19.52
N ILE A 208 15.60 4.07 19.00
CA ILE A 208 14.40 3.87 19.81
C ILE A 208 14.79 2.77 20.79
N GLU A 209 15.11 3.13 22.03
CA GLU A 209 15.18 2.16 23.12
C GLU A 209 13.84 1.44 23.16
N THR A 210 13.82 0.22 22.63
CA THR A 210 12.71 -0.68 22.89
C THR A 210 12.83 -1.05 24.36
N VAL A 211 11.75 -0.86 25.11
CA VAL A 211 11.64 -1.04 26.57
C VAL A 211 11.85 -2.51 27.03
N TYR A 212 12.54 -3.34 26.25
CA TYR A 212 12.73 -4.76 26.51
C TYR A 212 14.09 -5.16 27.12
N GLU A 213 14.97 -4.22 27.46
CA GLU A 213 16.19 -4.53 28.23
C GLU A 213 16.03 -4.36 29.76
N LYS A 214 14.81 -4.49 30.28
CA LYS A 214 14.56 -4.67 31.72
C LYS A 214 13.58 -5.80 31.98
N LEU A 215 13.99 -7.04 31.70
CA LEU A 215 13.49 -8.24 32.38
C LEU A 215 14.63 -9.23 32.56
#